data_AF-A0A965X0X2-F1
#
_entry.id   AF-A0A965X0X2-F1
#
_cell.length_a   1.000
_cell.length_b   1.000
_cell.length_c   1.000
_cell.angle_alpha   90.00
_cell.angle_beta   90.00
_cell.angle_gamma   90.00
#
_symmetry.space_group_name_H-M   'P 1'
#
loop_
_entity.id
_entity.type
_entity.pdbx_description
1 polymer ?
#
loop_
_entity_poly.entity_id
_entity_poly.type
_entity_poly.pdbx_seq_one_letter_code
_entity_poly.pdbx_strand_id
1 'polypeptide(L)'
;MSVDNFGTKFWARVDTLRDNDTSLMQLALEAGLNYDVIKVQYSLQRIPNSQEVCLLANALQIPPEWLVLGVVHNTLDTIRVENTLRNRRILSIVEKLVGSRKEVFDSIELIVHTETEA
;
A
#
# COMPACT_ATOMS: atom_id res chain seq x y z
N MET A 1 11.12 28.98 -3.65
CA MET A 1 9.89 28.17 -3.60
C MET A 1 10.28 26.75 -3.97
N SER A 2 10.37 25.84 -3.00
CA SER A 2 10.58 24.41 -3.27
C SER A 2 9.27 23.88 -3.83
N VAL A 3 9.19 23.70 -5.15
CA VAL A 3 8.08 22.96 -5.75
C VAL A 3 8.25 21.53 -5.26
N ASP A 4 7.46 21.15 -4.26
CA ASP A 4 7.30 19.75 -3.87
C ASP A 4 6.87 18.97 -5.12
N ASN A 5 7.85 18.40 -5.82
CA ASN A 5 7.58 17.71 -7.07
C ASN A 5 6.98 16.35 -6.74
N PHE A 6 5.64 16.33 -6.61
CA PHE A 6 4.87 15.12 -6.34
C PHE A 6 5.23 13.99 -7.32
N GLY A 7 5.59 14.31 -8.56
CA GLY A 7 6.05 13.32 -9.52
C GLY A 7 7.44 12.78 -9.22
N THR A 8 8.37 13.58 -8.69
CA THR A 8 9.66 13.06 -8.20
C THR A 8 9.48 12.08 -7.06
N LYS A 9 8.57 12.36 -6.11
CA LYS A 9 8.26 11.43 -5.01
C LYS A 9 7.60 10.15 -5.54
N PHE A 10 6.69 10.26 -6.50
CA PHE A 10 6.05 9.12 -7.16
C PHE A 10 7.09 8.21 -7.84
N TRP A 11 7.95 8.77 -8.71
CA TRP A 11 8.93 7.98 -9.44
C TRP A 11 10.02 7.42 -8.55
N ALA A 12 10.42 8.13 -7.49
CA ALA A 12 11.31 7.58 -6.47
C ALA A 12 10.72 6.32 -5.83
N ARG A 13 9.41 6.29 -5.54
CA ARG A 13 8.74 5.09 -4.99
C ARG A 13 8.71 3.94 -5.99
N VAL A 14 8.42 4.24 -7.26
CA VAL A 14 8.51 3.25 -8.35
C VAL A 14 9.92 2.65 -8.40
N ASP A 15 10.95 3.49 -8.36
CA ASP A 15 12.35 3.04 -8.39
C ASP A 15 12.75 2.27 -7.13
N THR A 16 12.19 2.57 -5.95
CA THR A 16 12.46 1.79 -4.73
C THR A 16 11.82 0.42 -4.72
N LEU A 17 10.69 0.25 -5.40
CA LEU A 17 9.95 -1.02 -5.45
C LEU A 17 10.40 -1.92 -6.60
N ARG A 18 11.02 -1.33 -7.62
CA ARG A 18 11.59 -2.07 -8.72
C ARG A 18 12.86 -2.78 -8.23
N ASP A 19 12.92 -4.10 -8.37
CA ASP A 19 14.16 -4.83 -8.12
C ASP A 19 15.27 -4.32 -9.05
N ASN A 20 16.53 -4.39 -8.60
CA ASN A 20 17.68 -3.92 -9.41
C ASN A 20 17.77 -4.59 -10.79
N ASP A 21 17.15 -5.76 -10.96
CA ASP A 21 17.12 -6.52 -12.20
C ASP A 21 15.94 -6.18 -13.12
N THR A 22 14.87 -5.55 -12.61
CA THR A 22 13.74 -5.11 -13.44
C THR A 22 14.00 -3.71 -13.97
N SER A 23 13.92 -3.53 -15.28
CA SER A 23 14.01 -2.18 -15.88
C SER A 23 12.65 -1.48 -15.89
N LEU A 24 12.63 -0.14 -15.95
CA LEU A 24 11.39 0.63 -16.16
C LEU A 24 10.64 0.18 -17.43
N MET A 25 11.40 -0.25 -18.46
CA MET A 25 10.84 -0.78 -19.69
C MET A 25 10.08 -2.08 -19.44
N GLN A 26 10.70 -3.00 -18.71
CA GLN A 26 10.08 -4.28 -18.39
C GLN A 26 8.82 -4.09 -17.54
N LEU A 27 8.89 -3.23 -16.51
CA LEU A 27 7.72 -2.88 -15.69
C LEU A 27 6.58 -2.29 -16.53
N ALA A 28 6.89 -1.37 -17.45
CA ALA A 28 5.88 -0.77 -18.32
C ALA A 28 5.24 -1.83 -19.24
N LEU A 29 6.04 -2.73 -19.81
CA LEU A 29 5.55 -3.79 -20.68
C LEU A 29 4.68 -4.82 -19.92
N GLU A 30 5.10 -5.21 -18.71
CA GLU A 30 4.34 -6.11 -17.83
C GLU A 30 3.00 -5.49 -17.39
N ALA A 31 2.98 -4.17 -17.16
CA ALA A 31 1.76 -3.42 -16.88
C ALA A 31 0.86 -3.20 -18.11
N GLY A 32 1.28 -3.62 -19.31
CA GLY A 32 0.56 -3.37 -20.56
C GLY A 32 0.58 -1.91 -21.02
N LEU A 33 1.58 -1.14 -20.59
CA LEU A 33 1.73 0.29 -20.86
C LEU A 33 2.71 0.54 -22.02
N ASN A 34 2.51 1.66 -22.69
CA ASN A 34 3.45 2.11 -23.72
C ASN A 34 4.71 2.70 -23.04
N TYR A 35 5.84 2.00 -23.18
CA TYR A 35 7.12 2.40 -22.60
C TYR A 35 7.55 3.81 -23.02
N ASP A 36 7.34 4.23 -24.27
CA ASP A 36 7.79 5.55 -24.73
C ASP A 36 7.07 6.67 -24.00
N VAL A 37 5.77 6.49 -23.72
CA VAL A 37 4.96 7.43 -22.94
C VAL A 37 5.46 7.47 -21.49
N ILE A 38 5.64 6.29 -20.86
CA ILE A 38 6.12 6.17 -19.48
C ILE A 38 7.52 6.78 -19.32
N LYS A 39 8.42 6.55 -20.27
CA LYS A 39 9.77 7.11 -20.28
C LYS A 39 9.76 8.64 -20.30
N VAL A 40 8.88 9.24 -21.12
CA VAL A 40 8.73 10.70 -21.18
C VAL A 40 8.15 11.23 -19.87
N GLN A 41 7.11 10.58 -19.32
CA GLN A 41 6.53 10.96 -18.03
C GLN A 41 7.54 10.86 -16.88
N TYR A 42 8.36 9.80 -16.85
CA TYR A 42 9.46 9.60 -15.91
C TYR A 42 10.50 10.73 -16.01
N SER A 43 10.96 11.03 -17.23
CA SER A 43 11.97 12.06 -17.48
C SER A 43 11.49 13.46 -17.08
N LEU A 44 10.19 13.75 -17.31
CA LEU A 44 9.55 15.01 -16.95
C LEU A 44 9.10 15.05 -15.49
N GLN A 45 9.32 13.98 -14.72
CA GLN A 45 8.82 13.85 -13.35
C GLN A 45 7.32 14.14 -13.25
N ARG A 46 6.56 13.69 -14.23
CA ARG A 46 5.10 13.84 -14.30
C ARG A 46 4.45 12.56 -13.83
N ILE A 47 3.44 12.67 -12.96
CA ILE A 47 2.63 11.53 -12.54
C ILE A 47 1.80 11.07 -13.76
N PRO A 48 1.79 9.76 -14.08
CA PRO A 48 0.91 9.19 -15.09
C PRO A 48 -0.57 9.46 -14.79
N ASN A 49 -1.44 9.23 -15.76
CA ASN A 49 -2.88 9.33 -15.48
C ASN A 49 -3.34 8.23 -14.50
N SER A 50 -4.54 8.37 -13.94
CA SER A 50 -5.04 7.43 -12.91
C SER A 50 -5.06 5.97 -13.38
N GLN A 51 -5.40 5.71 -14.64
CA GLN A 51 -5.40 4.36 -15.20
C GLN A 51 -3.99 3.77 -15.29
N GLU A 52 -3.03 4.56 -15.79
CA GLU A 52 -1.62 4.18 -15.88
C GLU A 52 -1.03 3.92 -14.49
N VAL A 53 -1.37 4.75 -13.49
CA VAL A 53 -0.97 4.56 -12.09
C VAL A 53 -1.52 3.24 -11.54
N CYS A 54 -2.79 2.92 -11.77
CA CYS A 54 -3.37 1.65 -11.33
C CYS A 54 -2.68 0.44 -11.97
N LEU A 55 -2.35 0.54 -13.26
CA LEU A 55 -1.64 -0.53 -13.98
C LEU A 55 -0.21 -0.73 -13.44
N LEU A 56 0.53 0.35 -13.20
CA LEU A 56 1.85 0.29 -12.57
C LEU A 56 1.78 -0.28 -11.15
N ALA A 57 0.81 0.17 -10.35
CA ALA A 57 0.63 -0.31 -8.98
C ALA A 57 0.28 -1.81 -8.94
N ASN A 58 -0.54 -2.28 -9.88
CA ASN A 58 -0.86 -3.69 -10.02
C ASN A 58 0.36 -4.53 -10.41
N ALA A 59 1.19 -4.05 -11.35
CA ALA A 59 2.43 -4.71 -11.72
C ALA A 59 3.44 -4.77 -10.55
N LEU A 60 3.48 -3.73 -9.72
CA LEU A 60 4.29 -3.66 -8.50
C LEU A 60 3.64 -4.34 -7.28
N GLN A 61 2.44 -4.92 -7.42
CA GLN A 61 1.69 -5.57 -6.35
C GLN A 61 1.46 -4.70 -5.09
N ILE A 62 1.19 -3.41 -5.30
CA ILE A 62 0.94 -2.44 -4.22
C ILE A 62 -0.36 -1.64 -4.44
N PRO A 63 -0.92 -1.03 -3.39
CA PRO A 63 -2.05 -0.11 -3.54
C PRO A 63 -1.65 1.16 -4.33
N PRO A 64 -2.46 1.61 -5.31
CA PRO A 64 -2.19 2.83 -6.07
C PRO A 64 -2.15 4.08 -5.19
N GLU A 65 -2.92 4.11 -4.10
CA GLU A 65 -2.92 5.20 -3.12
C GLU A 65 -1.55 5.32 -2.43
N TRP A 66 -0.90 4.19 -2.14
CA TRP A 66 0.45 4.20 -1.59
C TRP A 66 1.45 4.76 -2.59
N LEU A 67 1.34 4.36 -3.87
CA LEU A 67 2.23 4.84 -4.91
C LEU A 67 2.13 6.36 -5.10
N VAL A 68 0.93 6.91 -5.04
CA VAL A 68 0.66 8.35 -5.22
C VAL A 68 0.95 9.16 -3.96
N LEU A 69 0.47 8.71 -2.79
CA LEU A 69 0.50 9.49 -1.55
C LEU A 69 1.71 9.15 -0.67
N GLY A 70 2.25 7.93 -0.77
CA GLY A 70 3.31 7.43 0.11
C GLY A 70 2.85 7.20 1.55
N VAL A 71 1.53 7.16 1.76
CA VAL A 71 0.92 6.89 3.06
C VAL A 71 0.57 5.42 3.09
N VAL A 72 1.22 4.66 3.97
CA VAL A 72 0.79 3.31 4.34
C VAL A 72 -0.54 3.50 5.05
N HIS A 73 -1.64 3.28 4.34
CA HIS A 73 -2.92 3.13 5.02
C HIS A 73 -2.79 1.91 5.90
N ASN A 74 -3.20 2.05 7.16
CA ASN A 74 -3.18 0.93 8.09
C ASN A 74 -4.02 -0.19 7.45
N THR A 75 -3.61 -1.45 7.53
CA THR A 75 -4.36 -2.55 6.90
C THR A 75 -5.80 -2.66 7.43
N LEU A 76 -6.10 -1.94 8.52
CA LEU A 76 -7.40 -1.78 9.14
C LEU A 76 -8.26 -0.66 8.53
N ASP A 77 -7.66 0.29 7.78
CA ASP A 77 -8.36 1.39 7.09
C ASP A 77 -9.18 0.88 5.89
N THR A 78 -8.77 -0.25 5.30
CA THR A 78 -9.52 -0.93 4.23
C THR A 78 -10.73 -1.70 4.77
N ILE A 79 -10.77 -1.96 6.07
CA ILE A 79 -11.96 -2.54 6.69
C ILE A 79 -12.99 -1.41 6.78
N ARG A 80 -13.96 -1.41 5.85
CA ARG A 80 -15.18 -0.59 5.94
C ARG A 80 -16.00 -1.06 7.14
N VAL A 81 -15.54 -0.74 8.34
CA VAL A 81 -16.33 -1.00 9.53
C VAL A 81 -17.32 0.14 9.64
N GLU A 82 -18.60 -0.21 9.57
CA GLU A 82 -19.70 0.72 9.83
C GLU A 82 -19.36 1.57 11.05
N ASN A 83 -19.58 2.90 11.00
CA ASN A 83 -19.07 3.85 11.99
C ASN A 83 -19.85 3.81 13.33
N THR A 84 -20.13 2.61 13.83
CA THR A 84 -20.77 2.36 15.10
C THR A 84 -19.73 2.35 16.22
N LEU A 85 -20.18 2.68 17.43
CA LEU A 85 -19.34 2.73 18.63
C LEU A 85 -18.69 1.37 18.94
N ARG A 86 -19.40 0.27 18.65
CA ARG A 86 -18.92 -1.11 18.79
C ARG A 86 -17.75 -1.40 17.85
N ASN A 87 -17.88 -0.95 16.61
CA ASN A 87 -16.91 -1.20 15.55
C ASN A 87 -15.60 -0.44 15.76
N ARG A 88 -15.66 0.82 16.23
CA ARG A 88 -14.45 1.55 16.64
C ARG A 88 -13.74 0.88 17.81
N ARG A 89 -14.50 0.35 18.78
CA ARG A 89 -13.94 -0.40 19.90
C ARG A 89 -13.21 -1.66 19.42
N ILE A 90 -13.84 -2.46 18.56
CA ILE A 90 -13.22 -3.65 17.97
C ILE A 90 -11.94 -3.27 17.22
N LEU A 91 -11.96 -2.22 16.39
CA LEU A 91 -10.77 -1.76 15.67
C LEU A 91 -9.63 -1.42 16.62
N SER A 92 -9.91 -0.64 17.67
CA SER A 92 -8.89 -0.24 18.65
C SER A 92 -8.30 -1.43 19.42
N ILE A 93 -9.08 -2.51 19.59
CA ILE A 93 -8.60 -3.74 20.21
C ILE A 93 -7.66 -4.43 19.22
N VAL A 94 -8.07 -4.60 17.97
CA VAL A 94 -7.26 -5.22 16.92
C VAL A 94 -5.95 -4.46 16.69
N GLU A 95 -5.98 -3.13 16.61
CA GLU A 95 -4.78 -2.27 16.49
C GLU A 95 -3.79 -2.52 17.62
N LYS A 96 -4.28 -2.56 18.87
CA LYS A 96 -3.44 -2.85 20.03
C LYS A 96 -2.89 -4.27 20.00
N LEU A 97 -3.67 -5.24 19.52
CA LEU A 97 -3.23 -6.63 19.42
C LEU A 97 -2.15 -6.84 18.37
N VAL A 98 -2.31 -6.22 17.19
CA VAL A 98 -1.32 -6.28 16.11
C VAL A 98 0.02 -5.69 16.55
N GLY A 99 0.02 -4.66 17.38
CA GLY A 99 1.23 -4.05 17.94
C GLY A 99 1.76 -4.72 19.22
N SER A 100 1.11 -5.77 19.73
CA SER A 100 1.47 -6.41 21.00
C SER A 100 2.56 -7.46 20.87
N ARG A 101 3.23 -7.77 21.99
CA ARG A 101 4.21 -8.86 22.08
C ARG A 101 3.53 -10.21 21.85
N LYS A 102 4.27 -11.16 21.26
CA LYS A 102 3.79 -12.52 20.95
C LYS A 102 3.15 -13.21 22.15
N GLU A 103 3.71 -13.05 23.35
CA GLU A 103 3.18 -13.62 24.59
C GLU A 103 1.74 -13.19 24.90
N VAL A 104 1.38 -11.95 24.56
CA VAL A 104 0.03 -11.40 24.74
C VAL A 104 -0.92 -12.03 23.73
N PHE A 105 -0.44 -12.25 22.51
CA PHE A 105 -1.21 -12.92 21.47
C PHE A 105 -1.50 -14.38 21.85
N ASP A 106 -0.46 -15.13 22.24
CA ASP A 106 -0.56 -16.52 22.68
C ASP A 106 -1.53 -16.68 23.88
N SER A 107 -1.53 -15.70 24.81
CA SER A 107 -2.45 -15.70 25.96
C SER A 107 -3.91 -15.48 25.57
N ILE A 108 -4.16 -14.62 24.58
CA ILE A 108 -5.51 -14.33 24.09
C ILE A 108 -6.03 -15.48 23.26
N GLU A 109 -5.18 -16.08 22.44
CA GLU A 109 -5.49 -17.27 21.65
C GLU A 109 -5.91 -18.43 22.57
N LEU A 110 -5.19 -18.63 23.69
CA LEU A 110 -5.56 -19.62 24.71
C LEU A 110 -6.97 -19.38 25.28
N ILE A 111 -7.29 -18.14 25.65
CA ILE A 111 -8.59 -17.78 26.25
C ILE A 111 -9.73 -17.98 25.25
N VAL A 112 -9.55 -17.53 24.01
CA VAL A 112 -10.57 -17.65 22.96
C VAL A 112 -10.84 -19.12 22.60
N HIS A 113 -9.78 -19.94 22.49
CA HIS A 113 -9.97 -21.37 22.21
C HIS A 113 -10.65 -22.12 23.37
N THR A 114 -10.38 -21.76 24.62
CA THR A 114 -11.08 -22.37 25.77
C THR A 114 -12.57 -22.03 25.86
N GLU A 115 -13.01 -20.88 25.34
CA GLU A 115 -14.44 -20.52 25.31
C GLU A 115 -15.21 -21.20 24.16
N THR A 116 -14.53 -21.76 23.16
CA THR A 116 -15.20 -22.38 21.99
C THR A 116 -15.49 -23.87 22.20
N GLU A 117 -14.91 -24.49 23.24
CA GLU A 117 -15.09 -25.92 23.58
C GLU A 117 -16.08 -26.15 24.75
N ALA A 118 -16.79 -25.11 25.21
CA ALA A 118 -17.82 -25.17 26.26
C ALA A 118 -19.23 -24.92 25.70
#